data_AF-A0A3D2W852-F1
#
_entry.id   AF-A0A3D2W852-F1
#
_cell.length_a   1.000
_cell.length_b   1.000
_cell.length_c   1.000
_cell.angle_alpha   90.00
_cell.angle_beta   90.00
_cell.angle_gamma   90.00
#
_symmetry.space_group_name_H-M   'P 1'
#
loop_
_entity.id
_entity.type
_entity.pdbx_description
1 polymer ?
#
loop_
_entity_poly.entity_id
_entity_poly.type
_entity_poly.pdbx_seq_one_letter_code
_entity_poly.pdbx_strand_id
1 'polypeptide(L)'
;MTEKEFKAKTEALKDSCRIYRKEKQTLLDMEKAGVNTGDFSKTQLYLFIKEDVEFVEQTLKQIEKVCGKNARLLIWLLFVEERTQAAVAQEFDITRRQLQYSVNKWLRMIWEEE
;
A
#
# COMPACT_ATOMS: atom_id res chain seq x y z
N MET A 1 -9.10 14.92 10.54
CA MET A 1 -8.07 13.97 11.01
C MET A 1 -6.98 14.72 11.77
N THR A 2 -6.54 14.19 12.91
CA THR A 2 -5.42 14.73 13.71
C THR A 2 -4.06 14.29 13.14
N GLU A 3 -2.99 14.98 13.52
CA GLU A 3 -1.62 14.59 13.11
C GLU A 3 -1.23 13.19 13.59
N LYS A 4 -1.74 12.77 14.76
CA LYS A 4 -1.49 11.44 15.32
C LYS A 4 -2.18 10.35 14.49
N GLU A 5 -3.43 10.58 14.11
CA GLU A 5 -4.20 9.66 13.26
C GLU A 5 -3.57 9.53 11.87
N PHE A 6 -3.17 10.66 11.27
CA PHE A 6 -2.50 10.67 9.97
C PHE A 6 -1.23 9.81 9.96
N LYS A 7 -0.38 9.97 10.99
CA LYS A 7 0.84 9.16 11.15
C LYS A 7 0.51 7.69 11.34
N ALA A 8 -0.45 7.36 12.20
CA ALA A 8 -0.84 5.96 12.44
C ALA A 8 -1.33 5.26 11.16
N LYS A 9 -2.25 5.90 10.41
CA LYS A 9 -2.72 5.36 9.12
C LYS A 9 -1.60 5.20 8.10
N THR A 10 -0.69 6.19 8.03
CA THR A 10 0.44 6.16 7.09
C THR A 10 1.44 5.06 7.42
N GLU A 11 1.75 4.84 8.70
CA GLU A 11 2.62 3.74 9.12
C GLU A 11 1.95 2.38 8.87
N ALA A 12 0.65 2.23 9.16
CA ALA A 12 -0.09 1.01 8.85
C ALA A 12 -0.04 0.67 7.35
N LEU A 13 -0.24 1.66 6.47
CA LEU A 13 -0.08 1.46 5.02
C LEU A 13 1.34 1.02 4.65
N LYS A 14 2.38 1.62 5.24
CA LYS A 14 3.76 1.23 4.94
C LYS A 14 4.05 -0.20 5.38
N ASP A 15 3.57 -0.59 6.56
CA ASP A 15 3.76 -1.94 7.10
C ASP A 15 3.09 -2.99 6.20
N SER A 16 1.83 -2.78 5.79
CA SER A 16 1.13 -3.65 4.82
C SER A 16 1.85 -3.68 3.47
N CYS A 17 2.25 -2.53 2.92
CA CYS A 17 2.99 -2.46 1.66
C CYS A 17 4.32 -3.24 1.69
N ARG A 18 4.99 -3.29 2.85
CA ARG A 18 6.28 -3.97 3.05
C ARG A 18 6.18 -5.48 2.82
N ILE A 19 5.08 -6.07 3.26
CA ILE A 19 4.82 -7.52 3.16
C ILE A 19 3.93 -7.87 1.96
N TYR A 20 3.29 -6.88 1.34
CA TYR A 20 2.35 -7.03 0.23
C TYR A 20 2.79 -8.03 -0.83
N ARG A 21 4.03 -7.98 -1.34
CA ARG A 21 4.46 -8.88 -2.41
C ARG A 21 4.50 -10.35 -1.97
N LYS A 22 4.97 -10.60 -0.74
CA LYS A 22 5.00 -11.94 -0.15
C LYS A 22 3.57 -12.43 0.10
N GLU A 23 2.72 -11.58 0.64
CA GLU A 23 1.33 -11.91 0.94
C GLU A 23 0.50 -12.14 -0.33
N LYS A 24 0.67 -11.31 -1.35
CA LYS A 24 0.04 -11.50 -2.66
C LYS A 24 0.45 -12.84 -3.28
N GLN A 25 1.74 -13.18 -3.23
CA GLN A 25 2.20 -14.49 -3.72
C GLN A 25 1.61 -15.64 -2.90
N THR A 26 1.60 -15.52 -1.57
CA THR A 26 1.01 -16.52 -0.67
C THR A 26 -0.48 -16.72 -0.96
N LEU A 27 -1.24 -15.64 -1.15
CA LEU A 27 -2.65 -15.67 -1.51
C LEU A 27 -2.88 -16.43 -2.81
N LEU A 28 -2.10 -16.11 -3.85
CA LEU A 28 -2.19 -16.81 -5.15
C LEU A 28 -1.89 -18.31 -5.04
N ASP A 29 -0.93 -18.69 -4.19
CA ASP A 29 -0.57 -20.08 -3.98
C ASP A 29 -1.66 -20.83 -3.20
N MET A 30 -2.28 -20.18 -2.21
CA MET A 30 -3.43 -20.72 -1.46
C MET A 30 -4.67 -20.90 -2.36
N GLU A 31 -4.94 -19.93 -3.23
CA GLU A 31 -6.05 -20.00 -4.21
C GLU A 31 -5.84 -21.14 -5.20
N LYS A 32 -4.62 -21.31 -5.73
CA LYS A 32 -4.28 -22.42 -6.65
C LYS A 32 -4.36 -23.79 -5.99
N ALA A 33 -3.95 -23.90 -4.74
CA ALA A 33 -4.01 -25.15 -3.98
C ALA A 33 -5.46 -25.57 -3.64
N GLY A 34 -6.44 -24.68 -3.86
CA GLY A 34 -7.82 -24.87 -3.44
C GLY A 34 -7.90 -24.78 -1.92
N VAL A 35 -8.14 -23.58 -1.39
CA VAL A 35 -8.28 -23.34 0.05
C VAL A 35 -9.23 -24.36 0.65
N ASN A 36 -8.67 -25.31 1.42
CA ASN A 36 -9.42 -26.42 1.95
C ASN A 36 -10.22 -25.92 3.16
N THR A 37 -11.51 -25.64 2.93
CA THR A 37 -12.45 -25.04 3.89
C THR A 37 -12.69 -25.89 5.14
N GLY A 38 -12.15 -27.12 5.20
CA GLY A 38 -12.19 -27.96 6.39
C GLY A 38 -11.19 -27.58 7.48
N ASP A 39 -10.17 -26.77 7.18
CA ASP A 39 -9.18 -26.30 8.15
C ASP A 39 -9.44 -24.84 8.52
N PHE A 40 -10.05 -24.64 9.71
CA PHE A 40 -10.42 -23.33 10.23
C PHE A 40 -9.21 -22.38 10.31
N SER A 41 -8.03 -22.91 10.69
CA SER A 41 -6.81 -22.10 10.82
C SER A 41 -6.33 -21.57 9.47
N LYS A 42 -6.38 -22.40 8.42
CA LYS A 42 -6.01 -21.99 7.06
C LYS A 42 -7.02 -21.02 6.46
N THR A 43 -8.29 -21.17 6.81
CA THR A 43 -9.35 -20.25 6.37
C THR A 43 -9.16 -18.87 7.00
N GLN A 44 -8.87 -18.80 8.30
CA GLN A 44 -8.60 -17.52 8.97
C GLN A 44 -7.34 -16.84 8.42
N LEU A 45 -6.26 -17.60 8.21
CA LEU A 45 -5.04 -17.06 7.61
C LEU A 45 -5.28 -16.53 6.20
N TYR A 46 -6.05 -17.28 5.39
CA TYR A 46 -6.44 -16.85 4.04
C TYR A 46 -7.19 -15.52 4.06
N LEU A 47 -8.20 -15.40 4.93
CA LEU A 47 -8.99 -14.16 5.04
C LEU A 47 -8.13 -12.99 5.49
N PHE A 48 -7.26 -13.19 6.48
CA PHE A 48 -6.34 -12.15 6.96
C PHE A 48 -5.42 -11.63 5.85
N ILE A 49 -4.73 -12.54 5.15
CA ILE A 49 -3.82 -12.17 4.03
C ILE A 49 -4.61 -11.48 2.91
N LYS A 50 -5.82 -11.97 2.62
CA LYS A 50 -6.68 -11.38 1.59
C LYS A 50 -7.08 -9.95 1.95
N GLU A 51 -7.50 -9.71 3.20
CA GLU A 51 -7.88 -8.38 3.69
C GLU A 51 -6.71 -7.40 3.63
N ASP A 52 -5.49 -7.80 4.02
CA ASP A 52 -4.32 -6.90 3.96
C ASP A 52 -3.91 -6.57 2.51
N VAL A 53 -3.92 -7.57 1.62
CA VAL A 53 -3.70 -7.36 0.18
C VAL A 53 -4.76 -6.44 -0.42
N GLU A 54 -6.04 -6.65 -0.09
CA GLU A 54 -7.14 -5.82 -0.56
C GLU A 54 -7.02 -4.39 -0.03
N PHE A 55 -6.61 -4.19 1.22
CA PHE A 55 -6.38 -2.88 1.81
C PHE A 55 -5.33 -2.08 1.01
N VAL A 56 -4.19 -2.68 0.68
CA VAL A 56 -3.15 -2.03 -0.13
C VAL A 56 -3.67 -1.73 -1.55
N GLU A 57 -4.35 -2.68 -2.19
CA GLU A 57 -4.85 -2.50 -3.56
C GLU A 57 -5.92 -1.42 -3.67
N GLN A 58 -6.88 -1.39 -2.73
CA GLN A 58 -7.92 -0.36 -2.69
C GLN A 58 -7.32 1.01 -2.39
N THR A 59 -6.36 1.09 -1.47
CA THR A 59 -5.64 2.34 -1.18
C THR A 59 -4.94 2.87 -2.43
N LEU A 60 -4.17 2.04 -3.13
CA LEU A 60 -3.45 2.45 -4.35
C LEU A 60 -4.42 2.86 -5.46
N LYS A 61 -5.57 2.17 -5.56
CA LYS A 61 -6.64 2.52 -6.52
C LYS A 61 -7.29 3.86 -6.17
N GLN A 62 -7.51 4.15 -4.90
CA GLN A 62 -8.04 5.45 -4.46
C GLN A 62 -7.04 6.57 -4.72
N ILE A 63 -5.75 6.36 -4.46
CA ILE A 63 -4.68 7.30 -4.80
C ILE A 63 -4.68 7.59 -6.31
N GLU A 64 -4.80 6.56 -7.15
CA GLU A 64 -4.87 6.75 -8.60
C GLU A 64 -6.10 7.56 -9.02
N LYS A 65 -7.27 7.27 -8.41
CA LYS A 65 -8.52 7.95 -8.71
C LYS A 65 -8.49 9.43 -8.34
N VAL A 66 -7.92 9.77 -7.16
CA VAL A 66 -7.93 11.13 -6.61
C VAL A 66 -6.73 11.96 -7.07
N CYS A 67 -5.55 11.34 -7.15
CA CYS A 67 -4.27 12.02 -7.39
C CYS A 67 -3.62 11.66 -8.73
N GLY A 68 -4.15 10.69 -9.47
CA GLY A 68 -3.67 10.26 -10.77
C GLY A 68 -2.64 9.13 -10.74
N LYS A 69 -2.37 8.57 -11.93
CA LYS A 69 -1.51 7.39 -12.12
C LYS A 69 -0.08 7.57 -11.62
N ASN A 70 0.50 8.76 -11.78
CA ASN A 70 1.85 9.04 -11.31
C ASN A 70 1.95 9.00 -9.78
N ALA A 71 0.91 9.46 -9.06
CA ALA A 71 0.87 9.39 -7.61
C ALA A 71 0.86 7.93 -7.13
N ARG A 72 0.02 7.09 -7.75
CA ARG A 72 0.01 5.64 -7.48
C ARG A 72 1.38 5.01 -7.73
N LEU A 73 2.01 5.32 -8.87
CA LEU A 73 3.32 4.76 -9.22
C LEU A 73 4.39 5.16 -8.20
N LEU A 74 4.44 6.44 -7.81
CA LEU A 74 5.41 6.92 -6.84
C LEU A 74 5.22 6.26 -5.46
N ILE A 75 3.98 6.09 -5.00
CA ILE A 75 3.68 5.40 -3.75
C ILE A 75 4.06 3.92 -3.84
N TRP A 76 3.78 3.25 -4.96
CA TRP A 76 4.22 1.88 -5.21
C TRP A 76 5.75 1.75 -5.11
N LEU A 77 6.48 2.61 -5.81
CA LEU A 77 7.95 2.57 -5.82
C LEU A 77 8.52 2.80 -4.41
N LEU A 78 7.92 3.70 -3.63
CA LEU A 78 8.42 4.03 -2.30
C LEU A 78 8.07 2.99 -1.24
N PHE A 79 6.84 2.48 -1.24
CA PHE A 79 6.33 1.66 -0.13
C PHE A 79 6.30 0.17 -0.44
N VAL A 80 6.02 -0.22 -1.69
CA VAL A 80 5.98 -1.64 -2.10
C VAL A 80 7.33 -2.10 -2.63
N GLU A 81 7.98 -1.25 -3.46
CA GLU A 81 9.34 -1.53 -3.96
C GLU A 81 10.45 -1.12 -2.99
N GLU A 82 10.09 -0.47 -1.88
CA GLU A 82 11.02 0.06 -0.87
C GLU A 82 12.18 0.90 -1.46
N ARG A 83 11.96 1.53 -2.62
CA ARG A 83 12.98 2.38 -3.23
C ARG A 83 13.20 3.63 -2.38
N THR A 84 14.45 4.06 -2.29
CA THR A 84 14.76 5.29 -1.55
C THR A 84 14.13 6.50 -2.22
N GLN A 85 13.69 7.47 -1.40
CA GLN A 85 13.17 8.74 -1.91
C GLN A 85 14.16 9.47 -2.81
N ALA A 86 15.47 9.32 -2.58
CA ALA A 86 16.48 9.95 -3.42
C ALA A 86 16.48 9.37 -4.84
N ALA A 87 16.45 8.03 -4.96
CA ALA A 87 16.42 7.35 -6.26
C ALA A 87 15.12 7.65 -7.02
N VAL A 88 13.98 7.60 -6.34
CA VAL A 88 12.69 7.92 -6.96
C VAL A 88 12.62 9.39 -7.36
N ALA A 89 13.06 10.32 -6.51
CA ALA A 89 13.05 11.73 -6.84
C ALA A 89 13.92 12.05 -8.06
N GLN A 90 15.11 11.42 -8.15
CA GLN A 90 16.00 11.55 -9.30
C GLN A 90 15.37 11.03 -10.60
N GLU A 91 14.70 9.87 -10.57
CA GLU A 91 14.06 9.29 -11.76
C GLU A 91 12.93 10.16 -12.32
N PHE A 92 12.28 10.94 -11.46
CA PHE A 92 11.16 11.82 -11.83
C PHE A 92 11.58 13.28 -11.99
N ASP A 93 12.88 13.59 -11.96
CA ASP A 93 13.45 14.94 -12.04
C ASP A 93 12.82 15.94 -11.06
N ILE A 94 12.60 15.48 -9.83
CA ILE A 94 12.09 16.31 -8.72
C ILE A 94 13.05 16.26 -7.53
N THR A 95 12.95 17.24 -6.64
CA THR A 95 13.71 17.20 -5.40
C THR A 95 13.08 16.21 -4.42
N ARG A 96 13.90 15.64 -3.52
CA ARG A 96 13.40 14.81 -2.41
C ARG A 96 12.34 15.51 -1.57
N ARG A 97 12.46 16.83 -1.35
CA ARG A 97 11.48 17.62 -0.59
C ARG A 97 10.14 17.72 -1.32
N GLN A 98 10.15 17.94 -2.64
CA GLN A 98 8.93 17.92 -3.45
C GLN A 98 8.27 16.55 -3.42
N LEU A 99 9.04 15.46 -3.55
CA LEU A 99 8.50 14.11 -3.44
C LEU A 99 7.84 13.87 -2.07
N GLN A 100 8.53 14.19 -0.98
CA GLN A 100 8.01 14.03 0.38
C GLN A 100 6.73 14.86 0.61
N TYR A 101 6.71 16.09 0.12
CA TYR A 101 5.54 16.97 0.21
C TYR A 101 4.36 16.39 -0.56
N SER A 102 4.58 15.96 -1.81
CA SER A 102 3.55 15.38 -2.67
C SER A 102 2.96 14.11 -2.05
N VAL A 103 3.80 13.19 -1.56
CA VAL A 103 3.36 11.96 -0.89
C VAL A 103 2.49 12.29 0.33
N ASN A 104 2.95 13.19 1.21
CA ASN A 104 2.17 13.58 2.38
C ASN A 104 0.84 14.23 2.01
N LYS A 105 0.83 15.07 0.97
CA LYS A 105 -0.38 15.72 0.47
C LYS A 105 -1.39 14.69 -0.04
N TRP A 106 -0.95 13.76 -0.89
CA TRP A 106 -1.83 12.72 -1.44
C TRP A 106 -2.40 11.82 -0.36
N LEU A 107 -1.57 11.35 0.58
CA LEU A 107 -2.01 10.53 1.70
C LEU A 107 -3.02 11.25 2.61
N ARG A 108 -2.87 12.56 2.81
CA ARG A 108 -3.90 13.33 3.55
C ARG A 108 -5.22 13.39 2.81
N MET A 109 -5.19 13.66 1.50
CA MET A 109 -6.41 13.75 0.70
C MET A 109 -7.22 12.45 0.78
N ILE A 110 -6.58 11.29 0.61
CA ILE A 110 -7.28 10.01 0.66
C ILE A 110 -7.81 9.65 2.05
N TRP A 111 -7.13 10.04 3.13
CA TRP A 111 -7.56 9.73 4.51
C TRP A 111 -8.62 10.69 5.04
N GLU A 112 -8.78 11.85 4.42
CA GLU A 112 -9.84 12.82 4.71
C GLU A 112 -11.11 12.55 3.88
N GLU A 113 -11.00 11.85 2.75
CA GLU A 113 -12.14 11.36 1.96
C GLU A 113 -12.77 10.06 2.51
N GLU A 114 -12.07 9.36 3.40
CA GLU A 114 -12.46 8.09 4.03
C GLU A 114 -13.15 8.31 5.39
#